data_AF-A0A925XHX2-F1
#
_entry.id   AF-A0A925XHX2-F1
#
_cell.length_a   1.000
_cell.length_b   1.000
_cell.length_c   1.000
_cell.angle_alpha   90.00
_cell.angle_beta   90.00
_cell.angle_gamma   90.00
#
_symmetry.space_group_name_H-M   'P 1'
#
loop_
_entity.id
_entity.type
_entity.pdbx_description
1 polymer ?
#
loop_
_entity_poly.entity_id
_entity_poly.type
_entity_poly.pdbx_seq_one_letter_code
_entity_poly.pdbx_strand_id
1 'polypeptide(L)'
;EFSQLIRFERLDDECRLTLSSLADQFLTLADTDLAGMVFVAESAGLIGATLQRSPTSVNDAASSKLSHPEIRRWLSFTPERAFPHTLALVVGVASRGEPSGRAKSLAPLLRPLAPRSELHGHFHAAVFSYRPFKKRKLDLNETVAALLENEELQAVLHLLHDDRAITGGGESEFVRGACWVGPIANVNGGCH
;
A
#
# COMPACT_ATOMS: atom_id res chain seq x y z
N GLU A 1 2.61 16.00 8.21
CA GLU A 1 1.36 15.55 8.85
C GLU A 1 0.35 15.19 7.79
N PHE A 2 -0.59 14.30 8.10
CA PHE A 2 -1.74 14.03 7.23
C PHE A 2 -2.76 15.14 7.45
N SER A 3 -3.09 15.86 6.39
CA SER A 3 -3.88 17.10 6.45
C SER A 3 -5.36 16.87 6.12
N GLN A 4 -5.69 15.73 5.51
CA GLN A 4 -7.05 15.46 5.04
C GLN A 4 -7.49 14.03 5.36
N LEU A 5 -8.78 13.89 5.70
CA LEU A 5 -9.48 12.62 5.85
C LEU A 5 -10.51 12.48 4.73
N ILE A 6 -10.29 11.52 3.83
CA ILE A 6 -11.16 11.20 2.70
C ILE A 6 -11.86 9.88 2.99
N ARG A 7 -13.18 9.82 2.77
CA ARG A 7 -13.94 8.56 2.81
C ARG A 7 -14.33 8.16 1.41
N PHE A 8 -14.32 6.86 1.16
CA PHE A 8 -14.68 6.31 -0.13
C PHE A 8 -15.52 5.04 0.05
N GLU A 9 -16.40 4.79 -0.90
CA GLU A 9 -17.19 3.59 -1.01
C GLU A 9 -17.53 3.37 -2.48
N ARG A 10 -17.57 2.09 -2.87
CA ARG A 10 -17.97 1.66 -4.19
C ARG A 10 -19.45 1.98 -4.41
N LEU A 11 -19.78 2.54 -5.58
CA LEU A 11 -21.17 2.94 -5.89
C LEU A 11 -22.10 1.74 -6.13
N ASP A 12 -21.61 0.72 -6.83
CA ASP A 12 -22.33 -0.52 -7.16
C ASP A 12 -21.33 -1.67 -7.39
N ASP A 13 -21.82 -2.90 -7.52
CA ASP A 13 -20.93 -4.09 -7.61
C ASP A 13 -20.06 -4.16 -8.88
N GLU A 14 -20.41 -3.41 -9.92
CA GLU A 14 -19.65 -3.35 -11.18
C GLU A 14 -18.49 -2.37 -11.11
N CYS A 15 -18.58 -1.36 -10.24
CA CYS A 15 -17.53 -0.38 -10.03
C CYS A 15 -16.32 -0.99 -9.30
N ARG A 16 -15.11 -0.83 -9.81
CA ARG A 16 -13.89 -1.34 -9.15
C ARG A 16 -13.10 -0.19 -8.54
N LEU A 17 -12.92 -0.20 -7.23
CA LEU A 17 -12.02 0.73 -6.55
C LEU A 17 -10.64 0.10 -6.43
N THR A 18 -9.83 0.35 -7.45
CA THR A 18 -8.49 -0.18 -7.53
C THR A 18 -7.48 0.70 -6.81
N LEU A 19 -6.32 0.14 -6.45
CA LEU A 19 -5.27 0.90 -5.76
C LEU A 19 -4.82 2.13 -6.57
N SER A 20 -4.63 1.99 -7.88
CA SER A 20 -4.25 3.12 -8.73
C SER A 20 -5.35 4.19 -8.79
N SER A 21 -6.61 3.80 -8.93
CA SER A 21 -7.72 4.77 -9.02
C SER A 21 -7.96 5.50 -7.69
N LEU A 22 -7.77 4.83 -6.56
CA LEU A 22 -7.82 5.46 -5.24
C LEU A 22 -6.63 6.40 -5.03
N ALA A 23 -5.40 5.96 -5.34
CA ALA A 23 -4.21 6.78 -5.18
C ALA A 23 -4.30 8.07 -6.03
N ASP A 24 -4.73 7.97 -7.29
CA ASP A 24 -4.93 9.15 -8.14
C ASP A 24 -6.00 10.09 -7.58
N GLN A 25 -7.14 9.56 -7.13
CA GLN A 25 -8.19 10.38 -6.52
C GLN A 25 -7.74 11.05 -5.22
N PHE A 26 -6.97 10.37 -4.37
CA PHE A 26 -6.42 10.96 -3.15
C PHE A 26 -5.43 12.09 -3.44
N LEU A 27 -4.58 11.94 -4.46
CA LEU A 27 -3.69 13.01 -4.93
C LEU A 27 -4.49 14.21 -5.45
N THR A 28 -5.56 13.98 -6.23
CA THR A 28 -6.46 15.04 -6.71
C THR A 28 -7.13 15.79 -5.57
N LEU A 29 -7.70 15.08 -4.60
CA LEU A 29 -8.41 15.69 -3.46
C LEU A 29 -7.46 16.42 -2.51
N ALA A 30 -6.23 15.91 -2.37
CA ALA A 30 -5.16 16.55 -1.60
C ALA A 30 -4.46 17.70 -2.35
N ASP A 31 -4.85 17.97 -3.60
CA ASP A 31 -4.26 18.99 -4.47
C ASP A 31 -2.72 18.90 -4.51
N THR A 32 -2.20 17.70 -4.74
CA THR A 32 -0.76 17.44 -4.76
C THR A 32 -0.39 16.31 -5.72
N ASP A 33 0.81 16.37 -6.27
CA ASP A 33 1.36 15.31 -7.13
C ASP A 33 2.21 14.30 -6.37
N LEU A 34 2.50 14.51 -5.09
CA LEU A 34 3.27 13.58 -4.26
C LEU A 34 2.76 13.58 -2.82
N ALA A 35 2.24 12.43 -2.39
CA ALA A 35 1.68 12.30 -1.05
C ALA A 35 2.06 10.99 -0.36
N GLY A 36 2.17 11.07 0.95
CA GLY A 36 2.05 9.92 1.83
C GLY A 36 0.58 9.64 2.10
N MET A 37 0.23 8.36 2.16
CA MET A 37 -1.14 7.89 2.35
C MET A 37 -1.17 6.78 3.39
N VAL A 38 -2.14 6.87 4.30
CA VAL A 38 -2.51 5.77 5.19
C VAL A 38 -4.00 5.60 5.04
N PHE A 39 -4.48 4.40 4.74
CA PHE A 39 -5.91 4.15 4.67
C PHE A 39 -6.29 2.80 5.25
N VAL A 40 -7.47 2.76 5.85
CA VAL A 40 -8.09 1.54 6.34
C VAL A 40 -9.28 1.25 5.47
N ALA A 41 -9.33 0.05 4.89
CA ALA A 41 -10.33 -0.29 3.92
C ALA A 41 -10.73 -1.77 3.95
N GLU A 42 -12.00 -2.03 3.64
CA GLU A 42 -12.48 -3.37 3.36
C GLU A 42 -11.90 -3.82 2.01
N SER A 43 -11.22 -4.97 2.01
CA SER A 43 -10.58 -5.50 0.82
C SER A 43 -11.56 -6.32 -0.03
N ALA A 44 -11.62 -6.00 -1.33
CA ALA A 44 -12.21 -6.87 -2.34
C ALA A 44 -11.19 -7.91 -2.87
N GLY A 45 -9.94 -7.81 -2.41
CA GLY A 45 -8.84 -8.69 -2.75
C GLY A 45 -7.54 -7.92 -2.98
N LEU A 46 -6.45 -8.40 -2.40
CA LEU A 46 -5.12 -7.79 -2.48
C LEU A 46 -4.20 -8.59 -3.41
N ILE A 47 -3.39 -7.86 -4.17
CA ILE A 47 -2.28 -8.36 -4.98
C ILE A 47 -0.99 -7.84 -4.40
N GLY A 48 -0.06 -8.74 -4.04
CA GLY A 48 1.21 -8.34 -3.46
C GLY A 48 2.18 -9.49 -3.21
N ALA A 49 3.29 -9.15 -2.58
CA ALA A 49 4.29 -10.10 -2.11
C ALA A 49 4.41 -10.05 -0.59
N THR A 50 4.47 -11.22 0.05
CA THR A 50 4.79 -11.38 1.47
C THR A 50 6.22 -11.87 1.63
N LEU A 51 6.93 -11.38 2.65
CA LEU A 51 8.20 -11.97 3.06
C LEU A 51 7.91 -13.31 3.76
N GLN A 52 8.43 -14.40 3.20
CA GLN A 52 8.30 -15.74 3.80
C GLN A 52 9.16 -15.92 5.06
N ARG A 53 10.16 -15.05 5.30
CA ARG A 53 11.06 -15.10 6.46
C ARG A 53 11.37 -13.70 6.98
N SER A 54 11.39 -13.56 8.31
CA SER A 54 11.86 -12.35 8.97
C SER A 54 13.34 -12.12 8.70
N PRO A 55 13.79 -10.89 8.37
CA PRO A 55 15.21 -10.55 8.25
C PRO A 55 16.00 -10.78 9.54
N THR A 56 15.32 -10.81 10.70
CA THR A 56 15.96 -10.93 12.02
C THR A 56 16.42 -12.35 12.38
N SER A 57 16.11 -13.36 11.58
CA SER A 57 16.65 -14.73 11.79
C SER A 57 18.05 -14.93 11.19
N VAL A 58 18.64 -13.90 10.57
CA VAL A 58 19.98 -13.98 9.99
C VAL A 58 20.98 -13.42 11.01
N ASN A 59 21.45 -14.30 11.91
CA ASN A 59 22.69 -14.04 12.64
C ASN A 59 23.84 -13.90 11.62
N ASP A 60 24.58 -12.81 11.76
CA ASP A 60 25.89 -12.43 11.22
C ASP A 60 26.51 -13.17 10.03
N ALA A 61 27.11 -12.35 9.16
CA ALA A 61 27.91 -12.68 7.97
C ALA A 61 27.13 -13.13 6.73
N ALA A 62 26.58 -12.16 6.00
CA ALA A 62 26.68 -12.10 4.53
C ALA A 62 25.96 -10.87 3.97
N SER A 63 26.70 -9.78 3.80
CA SER A 63 26.40 -8.68 2.87
C SER A 63 26.34 -9.15 1.39
N SER A 64 26.40 -10.45 1.12
CA SER A 64 26.31 -11.08 -0.20
C SER A 64 25.00 -11.84 -0.47
N LYS A 65 24.09 -11.99 0.50
CA LYS A 65 22.84 -12.78 0.36
C LYS A 65 21.63 -12.02 -0.24
N LEU A 66 21.83 -10.80 -0.71
CA LEU A 66 20.88 -10.06 -1.56
C LEU A 66 21.31 -10.10 -3.04
N SER A 67 21.97 -11.18 -3.47
CA SER A 67 22.32 -11.42 -4.87
C SER A 67 21.40 -12.47 -5.48
N HIS A 68 20.99 -12.25 -6.73
CA HIS A 68 20.25 -13.24 -7.52
C HIS A 68 21.06 -14.54 -7.62
N PRO A 69 20.44 -15.74 -7.49
CA PRO A 69 19.02 -16.06 -7.65
C PRO A 69 18.25 -16.39 -6.35
N GLU A 70 18.85 -16.20 -5.17
CA GLU A 70 18.33 -16.73 -3.89
C GLU A 70 17.17 -15.90 -3.29
N ILE A 71 16.95 -14.65 -3.75
CA ILE A 71 15.84 -13.78 -3.33
C ILE A 71 14.47 -14.39 -3.65
N ARG A 72 14.36 -15.21 -4.70
CA ARG A 72 13.11 -15.90 -5.09
C ARG A 72 12.62 -16.91 -4.04
N ARG A 73 13.46 -17.29 -3.06
CA ARG A 73 13.10 -18.19 -1.94
C ARG A 73 12.55 -17.44 -0.71
N TRP A 74 12.47 -16.11 -0.74
CA TRP A 74 12.12 -15.27 0.41
C TRP A 74 10.81 -14.50 0.24
N LEU A 75 10.22 -14.49 -0.95
CA LEU A 75 9.02 -13.74 -1.28
C LEU A 75 7.95 -14.67 -1.84
N SER A 76 6.80 -14.74 -1.18
CA SER A 76 5.58 -15.36 -1.71
C SER A 76 4.79 -14.29 -2.43
N PHE A 77 4.49 -14.51 -3.71
CA PHE A 77 3.55 -13.66 -4.44
C PHE A 77 2.14 -14.23 -4.31
N THR A 78 1.13 -13.38 -4.22
CA THR A 78 -0.26 -13.79 -4.37
C THR A 78 -0.52 -14.05 -5.86
N PRO A 79 -0.74 -15.30 -6.30
CA PRO A 79 -0.95 -15.61 -7.72
C PRO A 79 -2.30 -15.09 -8.22
N GLU A 80 -3.25 -14.89 -7.32
CA GLU A 80 -4.59 -14.34 -7.51
C GLU A 80 -4.88 -13.37 -6.37
N ARG A 81 -6.00 -12.63 -6.45
CA ARG A 81 -6.44 -11.73 -5.37
C ARG A 81 -6.66 -12.51 -4.07
N ALA A 82 -5.87 -12.20 -3.05
CA ALA A 82 -5.96 -12.83 -1.74
C ALA A 82 -6.71 -11.93 -0.75
N PHE A 83 -7.16 -12.49 0.36
CA PHE A 83 -7.77 -11.76 1.48
C PHE A 83 -9.05 -10.94 1.15
N PRO A 84 -10.02 -11.45 0.36
CA PRO A 84 -11.30 -10.76 0.22
C PRO A 84 -12.05 -10.74 1.56
N HIS A 85 -12.92 -9.74 1.77
CA HIS A 85 -13.71 -9.59 3.00
C HIS A 85 -12.86 -9.52 4.27
N THR A 86 -11.67 -8.94 4.16
CA THR A 86 -10.78 -8.61 5.28
C THR A 86 -10.67 -7.09 5.43
N LEU A 87 -10.08 -6.65 6.55
CA LEU A 87 -9.74 -5.26 6.75
C LEU A 87 -8.25 -5.05 6.47
N ALA A 88 -7.91 -4.09 5.63
CA ALA A 88 -6.53 -3.77 5.27
C ALA A 88 -6.15 -2.39 5.81
N LEU A 89 -5.09 -2.31 6.61
CA LEU A 89 -4.36 -1.07 6.85
C LEU A 89 -3.29 -0.93 5.78
N VAL A 90 -3.49 0.00 4.86
CA VAL A 90 -2.58 0.27 3.75
C VAL A 90 -1.79 1.55 4.03
N VAL A 91 -0.49 1.48 3.83
CA VAL A 91 0.41 2.62 3.99
C VAL A 91 1.30 2.70 2.75
N GLY A 92 1.48 3.89 2.22
CA GLY A 92 2.40 4.06 1.10
C GLY A 92 2.59 5.50 0.66
N VAL A 93 3.30 5.61 -0.45
CA VAL A 93 3.58 6.86 -1.15
C VAL A 93 3.09 6.73 -2.58
N ALA A 94 2.45 7.77 -3.10
CA ALA A 94 2.09 7.88 -4.51
C ALA A 94 2.58 9.20 -5.10
N SER A 95 2.93 9.16 -6.38
CA SER A 95 3.43 10.28 -7.16
C SER A 95 2.82 10.29 -8.57
N ARG A 96 2.47 11.47 -9.08
CA ARG A 96 2.27 11.68 -10.53
C ARG A 96 3.60 12.11 -11.14
N GLY A 97 4.04 11.38 -12.16
CA GLY A 97 5.34 11.56 -12.77
C GLY A 97 6.49 11.26 -11.80
N GLU A 98 7.71 11.55 -12.26
CA GLU A 98 8.93 11.31 -11.49
C GLU A 98 9.09 12.34 -10.35
N PRO A 99 9.32 11.90 -9.09
CA PRO A 99 9.57 12.80 -7.98
C PRO A 99 10.76 13.73 -8.26
N SER A 100 10.59 15.03 -8.02
CA SER A 100 11.60 16.06 -8.29
C SER A 100 12.13 16.72 -7.02
N GLY A 101 13.18 17.55 -7.16
CA GLY A 101 13.78 18.29 -6.05
C GLY A 101 14.26 17.38 -4.91
N ARG A 102 13.89 17.71 -3.67
CA ARG A 102 14.24 16.92 -2.47
C ARG A 102 13.57 15.56 -2.44
N ALA A 103 12.47 15.36 -3.18
CA ALA A 103 11.78 14.09 -3.25
C ALA A 103 12.38 13.11 -4.28
N LYS A 104 13.38 13.54 -5.07
CA LYS A 104 14.05 12.69 -6.07
C LYS A 104 14.62 11.40 -5.48
N SER A 105 15.01 11.39 -4.20
CA SER A 105 15.47 10.19 -3.50
C SER A 105 14.41 9.09 -3.38
N LEU A 106 13.13 9.39 -3.59
CA LEU A 106 12.04 8.40 -3.61
C LEU A 106 11.92 7.68 -4.95
N ALA A 107 12.40 8.26 -6.05
CA ALA A 107 12.23 7.69 -7.39
C ALA A 107 12.66 6.21 -7.50
N PRO A 108 13.76 5.74 -6.87
CA PRO A 108 14.15 4.33 -6.92
C PRO A 108 13.18 3.36 -6.22
N LEU A 109 12.33 3.87 -5.32
CA LEU A 109 11.38 3.07 -4.53
C LEU A 109 10.00 2.98 -5.20
N LEU A 110 9.61 3.99 -5.99
CA LEU A 110 8.30 3.99 -6.61
C LEU A 110 8.27 3.08 -7.86
N ARG A 111 7.12 2.45 -8.10
CA ARG A 111 6.85 1.62 -9.27
C ARG A 111 5.52 2.04 -9.91
N PRO A 112 5.33 1.84 -11.22
CA PRO A 112 4.04 2.11 -11.86
C PRO A 112 2.91 1.37 -11.15
N LEU A 113 1.80 2.06 -10.84
CA LEU A 113 0.63 1.44 -10.21
C LEU A 113 -0.38 0.89 -11.23
N ALA A 114 -0.30 1.35 -12.47
CA ALA A 114 -1.15 0.90 -13.57
C ALA A 114 -0.37 0.93 -14.91
N PRO A 115 -0.76 0.11 -15.90
CA PRO A 115 -0.09 0.08 -17.18
C PRO A 115 -0.23 1.42 -17.90
N ARG A 116 0.88 1.90 -18.48
CA ARG A 116 0.90 3.15 -19.27
C ARG A 116 0.37 4.38 -18.50
N SER A 117 0.52 4.37 -17.17
CA SER A 117 0.13 5.48 -16.30
C SER A 117 1.38 6.22 -15.81
N GLU A 118 1.28 7.54 -15.69
CA GLU A 118 2.27 8.38 -14.99
C GLU A 118 2.20 8.21 -13.46
N LEU A 119 1.24 7.43 -12.97
CA LEU A 119 1.04 7.19 -11.55
C LEU A 119 2.00 6.11 -11.04
N HIS A 120 2.86 6.52 -10.12
CA HIS A 120 3.83 5.66 -9.45
C HIS A 120 3.50 5.57 -7.96
N GLY A 121 3.86 4.46 -7.33
CA GLY A 121 3.69 4.31 -5.90
C GLY A 121 4.47 3.14 -5.30
N HIS A 122 4.45 3.09 -3.97
CA HIS A 122 5.02 2.04 -3.15
C HIS A 122 4.12 1.86 -1.94
N PHE A 123 3.45 0.72 -1.83
CA PHE A 123 2.45 0.47 -0.81
C PHE A 123 2.69 -0.83 -0.08
N HIS A 124 2.32 -0.84 1.20
CA HIS A 124 2.26 -2.03 2.03
C HIS A 124 0.87 -2.15 2.65
N ALA A 125 0.41 -3.37 2.87
CA ALA A 125 -0.84 -3.65 3.55
C ALA A 125 -0.61 -4.61 4.71
N ALA A 126 -1.11 -4.26 5.88
CA ALA A 126 -1.34 -5.19 6.98
C ALA A 126 -2.81 -5.65 6.93
N VAL A 127 -3.03 -6.95 6.94
CA VAL A 127 -4.34 -7.58 6.78
C VAL A 127 -4.84 -8.09 8.11
N PHE A 128 -6.09 -7.76 8.44
CA PHE A 128 -6.76 -8.13 9.67
C PHE A 128 -8.09 -8.82 9.38
N SER A 129 -8.54 -9.66 10.31
CA SER A 129 -9.89 -10.22 10.28
C SER A 129 -10.95 -9.11 10.20
N TYR A 130 -12.01 -9.29 9.40
CA TYR A 130 -13.02 -8.24 9.23
C TYR A 130 -13.87 -8.05 10.49
N ARG A 131 -13.96 -6.79 10.92
CA ARG A 131 -14.92 -6.29 11.91
C ARG A 131 -15.51 -4.96 11.43
N PRO A 132 -16.84 -4.76 11.51
CA PRO A 132 -17.45 -3.48 11.16
C PRO A 132 -16.90 -2.35 12.04
N PHE A 133 -16.26 -1.36 11.41
CA PHE A 133 -15.68 -0.23 12.11
C PHE A 133 -16.77 0.82 12.43
N LYS A 134 -17.00 1.12 13.73
CA LYS A 134 -18.19 1.87 14.19
C LYS A 134 -18.00 3.37 14.47
N LYS A 135 -16.82 3.98 14.25
CA LYS A 135 -16.59 5.37 14.68
C LYS A 135 -16.87 6.43 13.60
N ARG A 136 -17.74 7.40 13.90
CA ARG A 136 -18.03 8.58 13.04
C ARG A 136 -16.88 9.61 12.98
N LYS A 137 -16.04 9.68 14.03
CA LYS A 137 -14.78 10.44 14.02
C LYS A 137 -13.62 9.45 13.95
N LEU A 138 -12.82 9.59 12.91
CA LEU A 138 -11.67 8.74 12.59
C LEU A 138 -10.41 9.54 12.85
N ASP A 139 -9.79 9.33 14.00
CA ASP A 139 -8.41 9.75 14.25
C ASP A 139 -7.45 8.67 13.74
N LEU A 140 -6.36 9.09 13.09
CA LEU A 140 -5.41 8.15 12.49
C LEU A 140 -4.73 7.28 13.56
N ASN A 141 -4.20 7.91 14.61
CA ASN A 141 -3.44 7.21 15.63
C ASN A 141 -4.35 6.27 16.43
N GLU A 142 -5.53 6.73 16.83
CA GLU A 142 -6.51 5.87 17.50
C GLU A 142 -6.96 4.70 16.63
N THR A 143 -7.13 4.92 15.32
CA THR A 143 -7.56 3.86 14.40
C THR A 143 -6.48 2.81 14.23
N VAL A 144 -5.24 3.24 13.99
CA VAL A 144 -4.10 2.33 13.81
C VAL A 144 -3.81 1.56 15.11
N ALA A 145 -3.81 2.23 16.26
CA ALA A 145 -3.63 1.58 17.56
C ALA A 145 -4.73 0.54 17.81
N ALA A 146 -6.00 0.90 17.59
CA ALA A 146 -7.11 -0.01 17.80
C ALA A 146 -7.01 -1.27 16.91
N LEU A 147 -6.57 -1.14 15.66
CA LEU A 147 -6.37 -2.30 14.77
C LEU A 147 -5.25 -3.21 15.28
N LEU A 148 -4.11 -2.64 15.65
CA LEU A 148 -2.95 -3.42 16.09
C LEU A 148 -3.15 -4.08 17.46
N GLU A 149 -3.96 -3.48 18.33
CA GLU A 149 -4.23 -3.98 19.68
C GLU A 149 -5.37 -4.98 19.75
N ASN A 150 -6.39 -4.84 18.90
CA ASN A 150 -7.65 -5.58 19.05
C ASN A 150 -7.93 -6.59 17.92
N GLU A 151 -7.20 -6.52 16.80
CA GLU A 151 -7.42 -7.40 15.66
C GLU A 151 -6.24 -8.34 15.42
N GLU A 152 -6.55 -9.51 14.84
CA GLU A 152 -5.53 -10.50 14.49
C GLU A 152 -4.88 -10.15 13.15
N LEU A 153 -3.56 -9.92 13.16
CA LEU A 153 -2.76 -9.71 11.96
C LEU A 153 -2.60 -11.03 11.20
N GLN A 154 -3.19 -11.12 10.02
CA GLN A 154 -3.14 -12.31 9.16
C GLN A 154 -1.93 -12.29 8.22
N ALA A 155 -1.58 -11.13 7.68
CA ALA A 155 -0.49 -11.00 6.71
C ALA A 155 0.02 -9.56 6.59
N VAL A 156 1.26 -9.41 6.12
CA VAL A 156 1.82 -8.14 5.66
C VAL A 156 2.30 -8.29 4.22
N LEU A 157 1.71 -7.53 3.31
CA LEU A 157 2.03 -7.53 1.89
C LEU A 157 2.75 -6.24 1.50
N HIS A 158 3.70 -6.36 0.57
CA HIS A 158 4.06 -5.27 -0.33
C HIS A 158 3.12 -5.33 -1.53
N LEU A 159 2.30 -4.30 -1.75
CA LEU A 159 1.29 -4.31 -2.80
C LEU A 159 1.93 -4.09 -4.16
N LEU A 160 1.47 -4.85 -5.15
CA LEU A 160 2.03 -4.86 -6.49
C LEU A 160 0.93 -4.66 -7.53
N HIS A 161 1.33 -4.10 -8.66
CA HIS A 161 0.58 -4.20 -9.90
C HIS A 161 1.13 -5.37 -10.71
N ASP A 162 0.31 -6.39 -10.94
CA ASP A 162 0.67 -7.57 -11.73
C ASP A 162 0.12 -7.46 -13.15
N ASP A 163 0.98 -7.00 -14.06
CA ASP A 163 0.67 -6.67 -15.46
C ASP A 163 0.90 -7.83 -16.45
N ARG A 164 1.13 -9.06 -15.96
CA ARG A 164 1.37 -10.22 -16.82
C ARG A 164 0.17 -10.46 -17.75
N ALA A 165 0.38 -10.37 -19.06
CA ALA A 165 -0.68 -10.30 -20.07
C ALA A 165 -1.70 -11.46 -20.11
N ILE A 166 -1.38 -12.64 -19.55
CA ILE A 166 -2.23 -13.84 -19.62
C ILE A 166 -2.70 -14.32 -18.24
N THR A 167 -1.92 -14.06 -17.19
CA THR A 167 -2.16 -14.59 -15.83
C THR A 167 -2.02 -13.53 -14.74
N GLY A 168 -1.91 -12.25 -15.10
CA GLY A 168 -1.73 -11.16 -14.15
C GLY A 168 -2.96 -10.98 -13.28
N GLY A 169 -2.77 -10.94 -11.96
CA GLY A 169 -3.83 -10.65 -11.00
C GLY A 169 -4.37 -9.21 -11.07
N GLY A 170 -3.69 -8.34 -11.81
CA GLY A 170 -3.97 -6.91 -11.88
C GLY A 170 -3.50 -6.21 -10.60
N GLU A 171 -4.35 -5.37 -10.04
CA GLU A 171 -4.06 -4.61 -8.82
C GLU A 171 -5.00 -4.96 -7.67
N SER A 172 -4.62 -4.52 -6.48
CA SER A 172 -5.44 -4.61 -5.27
C SER A 172 -6.72 -3.79 -5.39
N GLU A 173 -7.81 -4.31 -4.84
CA GLU A 173 -9.14 -3.69 -4.87
C GLU A 173 -9.77 -3.60 -3.49
N PHE A 174 -10.62 -2.59 -3.36
CA PHE A 174 -11.27 -2.21 -2.11
C PHE A 174 -12.77 -1.97 -2.32
N VAL A 175 -13.53 -2.09 -1.24
CA VAL A 175 -14.98 -1.83 -1.26
C VAL A 175 -15.28 -0.44 -0.73
N ARG A 176 -14.72 -0.11 0.44
CA ARG A 176 -14.92 1.16 1.14
C ARG A 176 -13.84 1.37 2.18
N GLY A 177 -13.66 2.61 2.61
CA GLY A 177 -12.68 2.92 3.63
C GLY A 177 -12.53 4.40 3.90
N ALA A 178 -11.46 4.70 4.63
CA ALA A 178 -11.04 6.04 4.94
C ALA A 178 -9.53 6.18 4.77
N CYS A 179 -9.12 7.27 4.14
CA CYS A 179 -7.74 7.62 3.84
C CYS A 179 -7.35 8.91 4.52
N TRP A 180 -6.21 8.88 5.22
CA TRP A 180 -5.46 10.03 5.66
C TRP A 180 -4.35 10.29 4.65
N VAL A 181 -4.37 11.47 4.03
CA VAL A 181 -3.41 11.87 2.99
C VAL A 181 -2.71 13.16 3.38
N GLY A 182 -1.43 13.26 3.04
CA GLY A 182 -0.62 14.45 3.29
C GLY A 182 0.49 14.62 2.26
N PRO A 183 0.75 15.85 1.78
CA PRO A 183 1.79 16.11 0.80
C PRO A 183 3.19 15.85 1.39
N ILE A 184 4.10 15.33 0.56
CA ILE A 184 5.50 15.14 0.96
C ILE A 184 6.31 16.36 0.53
N ALA A 185 6.56 17.27 1.48
CA ALA A 185 7.34 18.48 1.22
C ALA A 185 8.87 18.28 1.37
N ASN A 186 9.29 17.35 2.23
CA ASN A 186 10.71 17.07 2.49
C ASN A 186 10.91 15.57 2.69
N VAL A 187 12.01 15.06 2.11
CA VAL A 187 12.50 13.71 2.38
C VAL A 187 13.84 13.86 3.09
N ASN A 188 13.88 13.50 4.36
CA ASN A 188 15.14 13.50 5.11
C ASN A 188 15.92 12.24 4.72
N GLY A 189 16.93 12.40 3.87
CA GLY A 189 17.90 11.35 3.61
C GLY A 189 18.76 11.15 4.84
N GLY A 190 18.55 10.06 5.58
CA GLY A 190 19.48 9.63 6.61
C GLY A 190 20.78 9.15 5.96
N CYS A 191 21.78 10.02 5.87
CA CYS A 191 23.17 9.57 5.83
C CYS A 191 23.62 9.45 7.28
N HIS A 192 23.77 8.21 7.76
CA HIS A 192 24.66 7.90 8.88
C HIS A 192 26.01 7.44 8.32
#